data_AF-D2VIN4-F1
#
_entry.id   AF-D2VIN4-F1
#
_cell.length_a   1.000
_cell.length_b   1.000
_cell.length_c   1.000
_cell.angle_alpha   90.00
_cell.angle_beta   90.00
_cell.angle_gamma   90.00
#
_symmetry.space_group_name_H-M   'P 1'
#
loop_
_entity.id
_entity.type
_entity.pdbx_description
1 polymer ?
#
loop_
_entity_poly.entity_id
_entity_poly.type
_entity_poly.pdbx_seq_one_letter_code
_entity_poly.pdbx_strand_id
1 'polypeptide(L)'
;MNKTKGLTQQPERFKCSYESCTHSGQTFSEDELITHCLQVHCRENTKQVCPICLKRDLDDSLKGSRQWGFSTHIYNEHGFKATPEQRKKDEIDYQNSLKPTYSFALVIIRNPVSGKFLLVEEGCSQGWWLPAGRVDPGETFQQAALRETLEEAGIHVELKNILRFEYSPYHDGGARSRVIFYAEPLEEDPVLKSIPDFESVCAKWFSYEEFENDFLQKRTKKLRGMEPFQWFKYVHEGKPMYPLSMLTLEGAP
;
A
#
# COMPACT_ATOMS: atom_id res chain seq x y z
N MET A 1 54.10 -7.46 -42.63
CA MET A 1 53.22 -8.20 -43.56
C MET A 1 52.37 -9.16 -42.73
N ASN A 2 51.22 -8.72 -42.24
CA ASN A 2 49.89 -8.81 -42.84
C ASN A 2 49.28 -10.23 -42.90
N LYS A 3 48.09 -10.31 -42.28
CA LYS A 3 46.99 -11.29 -42.42
C LYS A 3 47.00 -12.54 -41.51
N THR A 4 46.38 -12.39 -40.35
CA THR A 4 45.38 -13.37 -39.88
C THR A 4 44.03 -12.66 -39.83
N LYS A 5 43.17 -13.05 -40.76
CA LYS A 5 41.81 -12.56 -40.96
C LYS A 5 40.99 -12.77 -39.69
N GLY A 6 40.35 -11.72 -39.19
CA GLY A 6 39.19 -11.86 -38.33
C GLY A 6 38.13 -12.64 -39.09
N LEU A 7 37.72 -13.78 -38.56
CA LEU A 7 36.51 -14.48 -38.99
C LEU A 7 35.34 -13.59 -38.58
N THR A 8 34.80 -12.81 -39.50
CA THR A 8 33.45 -12.26 -39.37
C THR A 8 32.48 -13.44 -39.41
N GLN A 9 32.15 -13.99 -38.24
CA GLN A 9 31.00 -14.88 -38.11
C GLN A 9 29.79 -14.12 -38.67
N GLN A 10 29.08 -14.73 -39.63
CA GLN A 10 27.83 -14.16 -40.10
C GLN A 10 26.88 -14.03 -38.90
N PRO A 11 26.13 -12.91 -38.77
CA PRO A 11 25.20 -12.75 -37.66
C PRO A 11 24.21 -13.91 -37.66
N GLU A 12 23.96 -14.49 -36.48
CA GLU A 12 23.00 -15.58 -36.33
C GLU A 12 21.61 -15.14 -36.82
N ARG A 13 20.90 -16.07 -37.46
CA ARG A 13 19.59 -15.85 -38.08
C ARG A 13 18.61 -16.89 -37.57
N PHE A 14 17.46 -16.44 -37.10
CA PHE A 14 16.44 -17.25 -36.44
C PHE A 14 15.17 -17.35 -37.28
N LYS A 15 14.38 -18.40 -37.07
CA LYS A 15 13.05 -18.57 -37.67
C LYS A 15 11.98 -18.44 -36.59
N CYS A 16 10.82 -17.92 -36.96
CA CYS A 16 9.65 -17.91 -36.08
C CYS A 16 9.19 -19.35 -35.80
N SER A 17 8.93 -19.66 -34.52
CA SER A 17 8.49 -20.98 -34.05
C SER A 17 6.97 -21.18 -34.11
N TYR A 18 6.20 -20.13 -34.43
CA TYR A 18 4.75 -20.19 -34.55
C TYR A 18 4.35 -20.92 -35.84
N GLU A 19 3.65 -22.05 -35.69
CA GLU A 19 3.12 -22.83 -36.82
C GLU A 19 2.10 -22.03 -37.65
N SER A 20 1.34 -21.16 -36.97
CA SER A 20 0.39 -20.19 -37.55
C SER A 20 1.07 -19.04 -38.29
N CYS A 21 2.41 -18.89 -38.19
CA CYS A 21 3.10 -17.74 -38.73
C CYS A 21 3.13 -17.75 -40.26
N THR A 22 2.55 -16.71 -40.86
CA THR A 22 2.59 -16.46 -42.30
C THR A 22 3.99 -16.09 -42.82
N HIS A 23 4.94 -15.84 -41.90
CA HIS A 23 6.34 -15.49 -42.20
C HIS A 23 7.32 -16.65 -41.90
N SER A 24 6.83 -17.88 -41.68
CA SER A 24 7.64 -19.06 -41.31
C SER A 24 8.78 -19.41 -42.28
N GLY A 25 8.71 -18.95 -43.53
CA GLY A 25 9.78 -19.10 -44.53
C GLY A 25 10.91 -18.05 -44.45
N GLN A 26 10.74 -17.00 -43.66
CA GLN A 26 11.72 -15.93 -43.48
C GLN A 26 12.70 -16.26 -42.34
N THR A 27 13.86 -15.61 -42.38
CA THR A 27 14.79 -15.58 -41.25
C THR A 27 14.84 -14.16 -40.71
N PHE A 28 15.17 -14.02 -39.44
CA PHE A 28 15.20 -12.76 -38.70
C PHE A 28 16.53 -12.66 -37.95
N SER A 29 17.05 -11.45 -37.73
CA SER A 29 18.00 -11.21 -36.64
C SER A 29 17.31 -11.41 -35.29
N GLU A 30 18.06 -11.42 -34.19
CA GLU A 30 17.48 -11.53 -32.85
C GLU A 30 16.44 -10.41 -32.58
N ASP A 31 16.81 -9.14 -32.82
CA ASP A 31 15.92 -7.98 -32.63
C ASP A 31 14.68 -8.01 -33.53
N GLU A 32 14.86 -8.40 -34.80
CA GLU A 32 13.76 -8.55 -35.76
C GLU A 32 12.79 -9.64 -35.30
N LEU A 33 13.32 -10.76 -34.78
CA LEU A 33 12.51 -11.87 -34.30
C LEU A 33 11.76 -11.52 -33.02
N ILE A 34 12.41 -10.85 -32.06
CA ILE A 34 11.77 -10.37 -30.83
C ILE A 34 10.60 -9.45 -31.19
N THR A 35 10.86 -8.47 -32.07
CA THR A 35 9.84 -7.52 -32.51
C THR A 35 8.69 -8.22 -33.23
N HIS A 36 9.00 -9.14 -34.15
CA HIS A 36 8.03 -9.93 -34.87
C HIS A 36 7.13 -10.74 -33.91
N CYS A 37 7.71 -11.49 -32.98
CA CYS A 37 6.97 -12.28 -32.01
C CYS A 37 6.09 -11.41 -31.09
N LEU A 38 6.59 -10.26 -30.62
CA LEU A 38 5.86 -9.35 -29.74
C LEU A 38 4.77 -8.54 -30.47
N GLN A 39 4.84 -8.37 -31.79
CA GLN A 39 3.86 -7.60 -32.54
C GLN A 39 2.82 -8.49 -33.24
N VAL A 40 3.27 -9.59 -33.85
CA VAL A 40 2.42 -10.48 -34.65
C VAL A 40 1.75 -11.53 -33.77
N HIS A 41 2.47 -12.07 -32.78
CA HIS A 41 2.04 -13.22 -32.00
C HIS A 41 1.74 -12.90 -30.53
N CYS A 42 1.54 -11.63 -30.16
CA CYS A 42 1.32 -11.22 -28.76
C CYS A 42 0.04 -11.76 -28.12
N ARG A 43 -0.91 -12.25 -28.92
CA ARG A 43 -2.17 -12.85 -28.46
C ARG A 43 -2.15 -14.37 -28.53
N GLU A 44 -1.09 -14.95 -29.08
CA GLU A 44 -0.96 -16.39 -29.28
C GLU A 44 -0.21 -16.97 -28.08
N ASN A 45 -0.92 -17.69 -27.21
CA ASN A 45 -0.32 -18.31 -26.02
C ASN A 45 -0.15 -19.81 -26.23
N THR A 46 0.74 -20.17 -27.16
CA THR A 46 1.04 -21.58 -27.50
C THR A 46 2.36 -22.00 -26.88
N LYS A 47 2.44 -23.24 -26.37
CA LYS A 47 3.68 -23.82 -25.85
C LYS A 47 4.69 -24.02 -26.97
N GLN A 48 5.64 -23.11 -27.12
CA GLN A 48 6.67 -23.17 -28.15
C GLN A 48 8.07 -23.26 -27.56
N VAL A 49 9.00 -23.73 -28.39
CA VAL A 49 10.43 -23.66 -28.10
C VAL A 49 10.91 -22.28 -28.54
N CYS A 50 11.56 -21.53 -27.66
CA CYS A 50 12.19 -20.27 -28.03
C CYS A 50 13.26 -20.52 -29.11
N PRO A 51 13.14 -19.93 -30.31
CA PRO A 51 14.11 -20.13 -31.37
C PRO A 51 15.49 -19.51 -31.08
N ILE A 52 15.60 -18.61 -30.09
CA ILE A 52 16.84 -17.93 -29.71
C ILE A 52 17.63 -18.77 -28.69
N CYS A 53 17.06 -19.09 -27.53
CA CYS A 53 17.75 -19.85 -26.47
C CYS A 53 17.39 -21.34 -26.39
N LEU A 54 16.50 -21.83 -27.27
CA LEU A 54 16.04 -23.22 -27.33
C LEU A 54 15.34 -23.75 -26.06
N LYS A 55 15.06 -22.87 -25.09
CA LYS A 55 14.25 -23.22 -23.91
C LYS A 55 12.78 -23.41 -24.32
N ARG A 56 12.14 -24.43 -23.76
CA ARG A 56 10.67 -24.57 -23.80
C ARG A 56 10.09 -23.76 -22.64
N ASP A 57 8.90 -23.21 -22.81
CA ASP A 57 8.07 -22.58 -21.76
C ASP A 57 7.72 -23.52 -20.56
N LEU A 58 8.31 -24.72 -20.49
CA LEU A 58 8.13 -25.71 -19.43
C LEU A 58 9.32 -25.75 -18.45
N ASP A 59 10.24 -24.79 -18.49
CA ASP A 59 11.33 -24.71 -17.51
C ASP A 59 10.79 -24.25 -16.14
N ASP A 60 10.44 -25.25 -15.33
CA ASP A 60 9.92 -25.12 -13.98
C ASP A 60 10.91 -24.48 -12.98
N SER A 61 12.18 -24.28 -13.36
CA SER A 61 13.22 -23.70 -12.47
C SER A 61 13.08 -22.19 -12.25
N LEU A 62 12.21 -21.51 -13.01
CA LEU A 62 11.89 -20.08 -12.87
C LEU A 62 10.49 -19.83 -12.29
N LYS A 63 9.89 -20.83 -11.61
CA LYS A 63 8.55 -20.75 -10.99
C LYS A 63 8.48 -19.78 -9.79
N GLY A 64 8.52 -18.48 -10.06
CA GLY A 64 7.79 -17.51 -9.28
C GLY A 64 6.32 -17.47 -9.74
N SER A 65 5.44 -18.18 -9.04
CA SER A 65 3.95 -18.21 -9.01
C SER A 65 3.07 -17.92 -10.25
N ARG A 66 3.60 -17.66 -11.45
CA ARG A 66 2.83 -17.38 -12.67
C ARG A 66 3.36 -18.25 -13.82
N GLN A 67 2.47 -18.99 -14.45
CA GLN A 67 2.74 -19.71 -15.70
C GLN A 67 2.93 -18.67 -16.80
N TRP A 68 4.17 -18.25 -17.05
CA TRP A 68 4.45 -17.27 -18.09
C TRP A 68 4.46 -17.95 -19.47
N GLY A 69 3.77 -17.38 -20.45
CA GLY A 69 3.74 -17.86 -21.83
C GLY A 69 4.90 -17.31 -22.69
N PHE A 70 5.07 -17.86 -23.90
CA PHE A 70 6.16 -17.57 -24.84
C PHE A 70 6.48 -16.07 -25.02
N SER A 71 5.45 -15.22 -25.17
CA SER A 71 5.65 -13.78 -25.37
C SER A 71 6.33 -13.11 -24.17
N THR A 72 6.05 -13.57 -22.94
CA THR A 72 6.72 -13.07 -21.74
C THR A 72 8.18 -13.53 -21.68
N HIS A 73 8.45 -14.78 -22.07
CA HIS A 73 9.82 -15.28 -22.17
C HIS A 73 10.64 -14.44 -23.15
N ILE A 74 10.14 -14.24 -24.39
CA ILE A 74 10.81 -13.41 -25.40
C ILE A 74 11.05 -11.98 -24.88
N TYR A 75 10.06 -11.38 -24.22
CA TYR A 75 10.20 -10.03 -23.68
C TYR A 75 11.26 -9.92 -22.56
N ASN A 76 11.30 -10.88 -21.63
CA ASN A 76 12.16 -10.84 -20.45
C ASN A 76 13.59 -11.34 -20.70
N GLU A 77 13.75 -12.41 -21.50
CA GLU A 77 15.05 -13.08 -21.69
C GLU A 77 15.80 -12.61 -22.92
N HIS A 78 15.10 -12.04 -23.92
CA HIS A 78 15.69 -11.62 -25.20
C HIS A 78 15.42 -10.15 -25.54
N GLY A 79 14.29 -9.60 -25.10
CA GLY A 79 13.91 -8.21 -25.37
C GLY A 79 14.67 -7.18 -24.53
N PHE A 80 14.14 -5.95 -24.49
CA PHE A 80 14.74 -4.83 -23.76
C PHE A 80 15.02 -5.13 -22.27
N LYS A 81 14.29 -6.06 -21.66
CA LYS A 81 14.48 -6.48 -20.28
C LYS A 81 15.65 -7.44 -20.04
N ALA A 82 16.22 -8.02 -21.09
CA ALA A 82 17.30 -8.98 -20.99
C ALA A 82 18.63 -8.36 -20.52
N THR A 83 18.78 -7.03 -20.62
CA THR A 83 20.03 -6.33 -20.29
C THR A 83 20.39 -6.45 -18.81
N PRO A 84 21.69 -6.55 -18.45
CA PRO A 84 22.12 -6.58 -17.06
C PRO A 84 21.59 -5.40 -16.23
N GLU A 85 21.55 -4.20 -16.83
CA GLU A 85 21.05 -2.98 -16.19
C GLU A 85 19.56 -3.09 -15.87
N GLN A 86 18.75 -3.58 -16.80
CA GLN A 86 17.31 -3.73 -16.60
C GLN A 86 16.99 -4.90 -15.66
N ARG A 87 17.74 -6.02 -15.69
CA ARG A 87 17.61 -7.11 -14.71
C ARG A 87 17.90 -6.62 -13.29
N LYS A 88 18.97 -5.84 -13.11
CA LYS A 88 19.31 -5.24 -11.80
C LYS A 88 18.23 -4.27 -11.32
N LYS A 89 17.65 -3.48 -12.23
CA LYS A 89 16.53 -2.60 -11.91
C LYS A 89 15.29 -3.42 -11.50
N ASP A 90 14.92 -4.45 -12.26
CA ASP A 90 13.77 -5.32 -11.95
C ASP A 90 13.96 -6.04 -10.60
N GLU A 91 15.18 -6.44 -10.24
CA GLU A 91 15.50 -7.00 -8.92
C GLU A 91 15.27 -5.98 -7.80
N ILE A 92 15.75 -4.73 -7.97
CA ILE A 92 15.52 -3.64 -7.01
C ILE A 92 14.02 -3.34 -6.89
N ASP A 93 13.31 -3.22 -8.01
CA ASP A 93 11.87 -2.95 -8.05
C ASP A 93 11.09 -4.10 -7.38
N TYR A 94 11.50 -5.35 -7.57
CA TYR A 94 10.92 -6.50 -6.87
C TYR A 94 11.13 -6.41 -5.36
N GLN A 95 12.36 -6.15 -4.89
CA GLN A 95 12.63 -5.99 -3.45
C GLN A 95 11.82 -4.83 -2.84
N ASN A 96 11.70 -3.71 -3.56
CA ASN A 96 10.88 -2.59 -3.15
C ASN A 96 9.38 -2.96 -3.09
N SER A 97 8.90 -3.80 -4.01
CA SER A 97 7.52 -4.28 -4.03
C SER A 97 7.16 -5.20 -2.86
N LEU A 98 8.16 -5.82 -2.21
CA LEU A 98 7.96 -6.65 -1.01
C LEU A 98 7.72 -5.82 0.25
N LYS A 99 8.00 -4.51 0.22
CA LYS A 99 7.76 -3.64 1.37
C LYS A 99 6.26 -3.47 1.61
N PRO A 100 5.76 -3.76 2.82
CA PRO A 100 4.33 -3.74 3.08
C PRO A 100 3.78 -2.33 3.09
N THR A 101 2.48 -2.21 2.82
CA THR A 101 1.72 -1.01 3.14
C THR A 101 1.23 -1.10 4.58
N TYR A 102 1.49 -0.07 5.38
CA TYR A 102 1.01 0.04 6.75
C TYR A 102 -0.23 0.91 6.80
N SER A 103 -1.36 0.32 7.16
CA SER A 103 -2.64 1.01 7.36
C SER A 103 -2.88 1.33 8.83
N PHE A 104 -3.40 2.52 9.10
CA PHE A 104 -3.79 2.96 10.44
C PHE A 104 -5.22 3.52 10.44
N ALA A 105 -5.89 3.41 11.58
CA ALA A 105 -7.15 4.08 11.85
C ALA A 105 -6.96 5.05 13.03
N LEU A 106 -7.46 6.28 12.89
CA LEU A 106 -7.48 7.29 13.93
C LEU A 106 -8.93 7.71 14.18
N VAL A 107 -9.30 7.95 15.44
CA VAL A 107 -10.69 8.28 15.80
C VAL A 107 -10.75 9.59 16.58
N ILE A 108 -11.55 10.54 16.07
CA ILE A 108 -11.90 11.76 16.79
C ILE A 108 -13.26 11.51 17.41
N ILE A 109 -13.30 11.42 18.74
CA ILE A 109 -14.53 11.15 19.47
C ILE A 109 -14.98 12.43 20.14
N ARG A 110 -16.21 12.84 19.86
CA ARG A 110 -16.86 13.98 20.53
C ARG A 110 -18.14 13.50 21.21
N ASN A 111 -18.28 13.80 22.49
CA ASN A 111 -19.53 13.55 23.19
C ASN A 111 -20.57 14.60 22.74
N PRO A 112 -21.72 14.21 22.16
CA PRO A 112 -22.68 15.14 21.56
C PRO A 112 -23.40 16.01 22.61
N VAL A 113 -23.51 15.57 23.86
CA VAL A 113 -24.19 16.28 24.95
C VAL A 113 -23.27 17.33 25.57
N SER A 114 -22.07 16.92 25.97
CA SER A 114 -21.10 17.81 26.63
C SER A 114 -20.25 18.64 25.65
N GLY A 115 -20.19 18.23 24.39
CA GLY A 115 -19.35 18.83 23.35
C GLY A 115 -17.86 18.56 23.52
N LYS A 116 -17.44 17.78 24.53
CA LYS A 116 -16.05 17.45 24.85
C LYS A 116 -15.48 16.39 23.91
N PHE A 117 -14.16 16.43 23.73
CA PHE A 117 -13.40 15.48 22.93
C PHE A 117 -12.61 14.51 23.80
N LEU A 118 -12.44 13.27 23.32
CA LEU A 118 -11.67 12.24 24.02
C LEU A 118 -10.21 12.26 23.59
N LEU A 119 -9.30 12.14 24.55
CA LEU A 119 -7.90 11.79 24.32
C LEU A 119 -7.50 10.64 25.23
N VAL A 120 -6.50 9.89 24.77
CA VAL A 120 -5.81 8.86 25.54
C VAL A 120 -4.40 9.35 25.88
N GLU A 121 -3.90 9.00 27.06
CA GLU A 121 -2.51 9.23 27.44
C GLU A 121 -1.69 7.98 27.11
N GLU A 122 -0.77 8.11 26.16
CA GLU A 122 0.09 6.99 25.77
C GLU A 122 1.18 6.71 26.81
N GLY A 123 1.55 5.43 26.91
CA GLY A 123 2.66 4.98 27.74
C GLY A 123 4.01 5.58 27.36
N CYS A 124 5.03 5.28 28.17
CA CYS A 124 6.42 5.69 27.93
C CYS A 124 6.61 7.22 27.69
N SER A 125 5.78 8.05 28.30
CA SER A 125 5.86 9.53 28.21
C SER A 125 5.73 10.08 26.78
N GLN A 126 5.04 9.37 25.88
CA GLN A 126 4.77 9.87 24.53
C GLN A 126 3.85 11.08 24.56
N GLY A 127 2.86 11.08 25.46
CA GLY A 127 1.94 12.19 25.70
C GLY A 127 0.51 11.83 25.30
N TRP A 128 -0.35 12.84 25.24
CA TRP A 128 -1.75 12.68 24.90
C TRP A 128 -1.95 12.60 23.38
N TRP A 129 -2.82 11.68 22.96
CA TRP A 129 -3.09 11.36 21.56
C TRP A 129 -4.56 10.98 21.32
N LEU A 130 -4.93 10.88 20.05
CA LEU A 130 -6.22 10.36 19.61
C LEU A 130 -6.20 8.82 19.70
N PRO A 131 -7.32 8.14 20.00
CA PRO A 131 -7.39 6.71 19.85
C PRO A 131 -7.00 6.29 18.44
N ALA A 132 -5.96 5.46 18.32
CA ALA A 132 -5.36 5.17 17.03
C ALA A 132 -4.40 3.99 17.04
N GLY A 133 -4.52 3.13 16.03
CA GLY A 133 -3.53 2.08 15.83
C GLY A 133 -3.58 1.46 14.45
N ARG A 134 -2.86 0.34 14.33
CA ARG A 134 -2.63 -0.32 13.04
C ARG A 134 -3.85 -1.16 12.67
N VAL A 135 -4.16 -1.22 11.39
CA VAL A 135 -5.15 -2.17 10.88
C VAL A 135 -4.50 -3.55 10.78
N ASP A 136 -5.09 -4.53 11.46
CA ASP A 136 -4.57 -5.89 11.49
C ASP A 136 -4.93 -6.69 10.21
N PRO A 137 -4.21 -7.79 9.92
CA PRO A 137 -4.54 -8.65 8.79
C PRO A 137 -5.99 -9.17 8.85
N GLY A 138 -6.76 -8.92 7.79
CA GLY A 138 -8.17 -9.32 7.70
C GLY A 138 -9.14 -8.33 8.36
N GLU A 139 -8.64 -7.23 8.93
CA GLU A 139 -9.44 -6.18 9.57
C GLU A 139 -9.76 -5.05 8.57
N THR A 140 -10.97 -4.50 8.67
CA THR A 140 -11.34 -3.24 7.98
C THR A 140 -10.87 -2.02 8.78
N PHE A 141 -10.74 -0.86 8.14
CA PHE A 141 -10.42 0.38 8.85
C PHE A 141 -11.43 0.70 9.97
N GLN A 142 -12.71 0.40 9.74
CA GLN A 142 -13.77 0.59 10.73
C GLN A 142 -13.59 -0.34 11.94
N GLN A 143 -13.28 -1.61 11.71
CA GLN A 143 -13.03 -2.57 12.80
C GLN A 143 -11.81 -2.13 13.63
N ALA A 144 -10.72 -1.73 12.98
CA ALA A 144 -9.53 -1.23 13.66
C ALA A 144 -9.85 -0.01 14.52
N ALA A 145 -10.57 0.97 13.98
CA ALA A 145 -11.00 2.16 14.72
C ALA A 145 -11.78 1.81 16.00
N LEU A 146 -12.72 0.85 15.90
CA LEU A 146 -13.54 0.41 17.03
C LEU A 146 -12.73 -0.38 18.06
N ARG A 147 -11.85 -1.28 17.62
CA ARG A 147 -10.97 -2.08 18.49
C ARG A 147 -10.02 -1.19 19.27
N GLU A 148 -9.27 -0.33 18.58
CA GLU A 148 -8.28 0.58 19.18
C GLU A 148 -8.97 1.54 20.19
N THR A 149 -10.16 2.05 19.86
CA THR A 149 -10.93 2.89 20.78
C THR A 149 -11.30 2.14 22.07
N LEU A 150 -11.71 0.87 21.95
CA LEU A 150 -12.04 0.05 23.11
C LEU A 150 -10.79 -0.27 23.95
N GLU A 151 -9.69 -0.65 23.31
CA GLU A 151 -8.43 -1.01 23.96
C GLU A 151 -7.78 0.19 24.68
N GLU A 152 -7.69 1.33 24.01
CA GLU A 152 -6.97 2.51 24.53
C GLU A 152 -7.85 3.39 25.43
N ALA A 153 -9.15 3.49 25.15
CA ALA A 153 -10.05 4.39 25.89
C ALA A 153 -11.08 3.69 26.78
N GLY A 154 -11.31 2.38 26.59
CA GLY A 154 -12.24 1.59 27.39
C GLY A 154 -13.71 1.81 27.05
N ILE A 155 -14.04 2.39 25.89
CA ILE A 155 -15.42 2.74 25.55
C ILE A 155 -15.81 2.23 24.16
N HIS A 156 -17.11 1.96 23.97
CA HIS A 156 -17.68 1.71 22.66
C HIS A 156 -18.16 3.01 22.01
N VAL A 157 -17.93 3.12 20.70
CA VAL A 157 -18.31 4.29 19.91
C VAL A 157 -19.06 3.89 18.64
N GLU A 158 -19.87 4.81 18.14
CA GLU A 158 -20.48 4.73 16.82
C GLU A 158 -19.66 5.59 15.87
N LEU A 159 -19.06 4.99 14.84
CA LEU A 159 -18.45 5.77 13.76
C LEU A 159 -19.58 6.48 12.99
N LYS A 160 -19.46 7.79 12.78
CA LYS A 160 -20.48 8.58 12.08
C LYS A 160 -20.01 9.00 10.70
N ASN A 161 -18.76 9.41 10.58
CA ASN A 161 -18.22 9.99 9.35
C ASN A 161 -16.72 9.71 9.17
N ILE A 162 -16.24 9.94 7.94
CA ILE A 162 -14.82 10.01 7.60
C ILE A 162 -14.44 11.49 7.52
N LEU A 163 -13.41 11.90 8.26
CA LEU A 163 -12.82 13.22 8.15
C LEU A 163 -11.83 13.26 6.98
N ARG A 164 -11.03 12.22 6.82
CA ARG A 164 -10.01 12.14 5.76
C ARG A 164 -9.51 10.72 5.52
N PHE A 165 -9.15 10.43 4.27
CA PHE A 165 -8.26 9.33 3.91
C PHE A 165 -6.92 9.92 3.46
N GLU A 166 -5.83 9.38 3.98
CA GLU A 166 -4.48 9.82 3.66
C GLU A 166 -3.66 8.65 3.13
N TYR A 167 -2.88 8.90 2.08
CA TYR A 167 -2.03 7.89 1.45
C TYR A 167 -0.67 8.52 1.14
N SER A 168 0.39 7.85 1.56
CA SER A 168 1.77 8.28 1.41
C SER A 168 2.61 7.12 0.88
N PRO A 169 2.82 7.03 -0.45
CA PRO A 169 3.71 6.04 -1.02
C PRO A 169 5.17 6.40 -0.72
N TYR A 170 5.99 5.39 -0.44
CA TYR A 170 7.42 5.61 -0.23
C TYR A 170 8.19 5.43 -1.55
N HIS A 171 9.23 6.25 -1.74
CA HIS A 171 10.07 6.20 -2.95
C HIS A 171 10.76 4.84 -3.14
N ASP A 172 11.00 4.13 -2.05
CA ASP A 172 11.66 2.83 -2.02
C ASP A 172 10.66 1.67 -1.87
N GLY A 173 9.36 1.89 -2.06
CA GLY A 173 8.33 0.84 -2.07
C GLY A 173 7.51 0.74 -0.79
N GLY A 174 6.34 0.12 -0.90
CA GLY A 174 5.31 0.15 0.15
C GLY A 174 4.66 1.53 0.27
N ALA A 175 3.83 1.68 1.31
CA ALA A 175 3.14 2.93 1.58
C ALA A 175 2.67 3.01 3.04
N ARG A 176 2.18 4.19 3.43
CA ARG A 176 1.38 4.38 4.63
C ARG A 176 0.00 4.91 4.24
N SER A 177 -1.03 4.25 4.73
CA SER A 177 -2.44 4.67 4.58
C SER A 177 -3.04 4.96 5.95
N ARG A 178 -3.91 5.97 6.02
CA ARG A 178 -4.64 6.31 7.24
C ARG A 178 -6.08 6.66 6.91
N VAL A 179 -7.00 6.20 7.73
CA VAL A 179 -8.37 6.74 7.78
C VAL A 179 -8.56 7.46 9.10
N ILE A 180 -9.09 8.67 9.03
CA ILE A 180 -9.44 9.49 10.17
C ILE A 180 -10.96 9.53 10.27
N PHE A 181 -11.51 8.93 11.32
CA PHE A 181 -12.95 8.86 11.57
C PHE A 181 -13.41 9.92 12.58
N TYR A 182 -14.65 10.35 12.43
CA TYR A 182 -15.41 11.01 13.48
C TYR A 182 -16.38 10.01 14.10
N ALA A 183 -16.45 10.00 15.42
CA ALA A 183 -17.27 9.08 16.18
C ALA A 183 -17.91 9.77 17.39
N GLU A 184 -18.97 9.15 17.88
CA GLU A 184 -19.69 9.56 19.09
C GLU A 184 -19.76 8.37 20.05
N PRO A 185 -19.69 8.57 21.38
CA PRO A 185 -19.84 7.48 22.33
C PRO A 185 -21.23 6.85 22.20
N LEU A 186 -21.31 5.53 22.30
CA LEU A 186 -22.60 4.82 22.29
C LEU A 186 -23.39 5.04 23.58
N GLU A 187 -22.68 5.22 24.69
CA GLU A 187 -23.25 5.50 26.01
C GLU A 187 -23.18 7.01 26.31
N GLU A 188 -24.15 7.54 27.04
CA GLU A 188 -24.22 8.97 27.37
C GLU A 188 -23.07 9.42 28.30
N ASP A 189 -22.75 8.58 29.30
CA ASP A 189 -21.69 8.81 30.28
C ASP A 189 -20.84 7.53 30.46
N PRO A 190 -19.97 7.21 29.47
CA PRO A 190 -19.19 5.99 29.52
C PRO A 190 -18.04 6.11 30.53
N VAL A 191 -17.78 5.01 31.24
CA VAL A 191 -16.63 4.93 32.16
C VAL A 191 -15.35 4.80 31.35
N LEU A 192 -14.53 5.84 31.40
CA LEU A 192 -13.24 5.86 30.71
C LEU A 192 -12.21 4.96 31.41
N LYS A 193 -11.30 4.40 30.60
CA LYS A 193 -10.13 3.70 31.10
C LYS A 193 -9.30 4.59 32.02
N SER A 194 -8.98 4.05 33.19
CA SER A 194 -8.26 4.74 34.27
C SER A 194 -7.13 3.91 34.87
N ILE A 195 -7.05 2.63 34.53
CA ILE A 195 -6.00 1.72 34.98
C ILE A 195 -5.01 1.55 33.81
N PRO A 196 -3.72 1.86 34.02
CA PRO A 196 -2.70 1.68 32.98
C PRO A 196 -2.50 0.22 32.58
N ASP A 197 -2.26 -0.02 31.30
CA ASP A 197 -1.79 -1.30 30.76
C ASP A 197 -0.79 -1.07 29.60
N PHE A 198 -0.60 -2.07 28.73
CA PHE A 198 0.31 -1.98 27.59
C PHE A 198 -0.17 -1.05 26.47
N GLU A 199 -1.48 -0.78 26.38
CA GLU A 199 -2.07 0.03 25.32
C GLU A 199 -2.05 1.51 25.69
N SER A 200 -2.48 1.86 26.90
CA SER A 200 -2.57 3.25 27.34
C SER A 200 -2.53 3.39 28.87
N VAL A 201 -2.25 4.62 29.33
CA VAL A 201 -2.24 4.96 30.76
C VAL A 201 -3.65 5.26 31.25
N CYS A 202 -4.36 6.15 30.56
CA CYS A 202 -5.75 6.51 30.86
C CYS A 202 -6.40 7.24 29.68
N ALA A 203 -7.71 7.47 29.76
CA ALA A 203 -8.45 8.32 28.83
C ALA A 203 -9.16 9.45 29.57
N LYS A 204 -9.34 10.60 28.90
CA LYS A 204 -10.00 11.77 29.47
C LYS A 204 -10.75 12.61 28.43
N TRP A 205 -11.89 13.15 28.85
CA TRP A 205 -12.65 14.16 28.12
C TRP A 205 -12.08 15.57 28.35
N PHE A 206 -11.96 16.35 27.27
CA PHE A 206 -11.54 17.75 27.29
C PHE A 206 -12.53 18.59 26.47
N SER A 207 -13.02 19.69 27.05
CA SER A 207 -13.62 20.75 26.21
C SER A 207 -12.57 21.36 25.28
N TYR A 208 -13.01 22.02 24.21
CA TYR A 208 -12.09 22.67 23.27
C TYR A 208 -11.25 23.74 23.97
N GLU A 209 -11.86 24.50 24.88
CA GLU A 209 -11.22 25.55 25.67
C GLU A 209 -10.23 24.97 26.70
N GLU A 210 -10.62 23.92 27.42
CA GLU A 210 -9.70 23.20 28.34
C GLU A 210 -8.50 22.65 27.57
N PHE A 211 -8.74 22.08 26.39
CA PHE A 211 -7.69 21.55 25.52
C PHE A 211 -6.70 22.66 25.10
N GLU A 212 -7.19 23.76 24.54
CA GLU A 212 -6.33 24.87 24.11
C GLU A 212 -5.51 25.44 25.28
N ASN A 213 -6.15 25.63 26.43
CA ASN A 213 -5.49 26.14 27.62
C ASN A 213 -4.39 25.17 28.14
N ASP A 214 -4.71 23.89 28.31
CA ASP A 214 -3.80 22.92 28.94
C ASP A 214 -2.66 22.48 28.03
N PHE A 215 -2.93 22.28 26.73
CA PHE A 215 -1.96 21.71 25.80
C PHE A 215 -1.19 22.76 24.99
N LEU A 216 -1.79 23.92 24.69
CA LEU A 216 -1.18 24.91 23.79
C LEU A 216 -0.66 26.13 24.54
N GLN A 217 -1.48 26.71 25.43
CA GLN A 217 -1.16 27.94 26.14
C GLN A 217 -0.25 27.69 27.34
N LYS A 218 -0.76 26.95 28.34
CA LYS A 218 -0.02 26.66 29.58
C LYS A 218 0.94 25.47 29.43
N ARG A 219 0.66 24.57 28.47
CA ARG A 219 1.44 23.35 28.20
C ARG A 219 1.68 22.52 29.47
N THR A 220 0.66 22.44 30.33
CA THR A 220 0.68 21.60 31.55
C THR A 220 0.61 20.12 31.21
N LYS A 221 0.12 19.78 30.02
CA LYS A 221 0.11 18.43 29.45
C LYS A 221 0.82 18.43 28.09
N LYS A 222 1.48 17.32 27.77
CA LYS A 222 2.23 17.12 26.52
C LYS A 222 1.37 16.37 25.52
N LEU A 223 1.27 16.87 24.29
CA LEU A 223 0.74 16.11 23.15
C LEU A 223 1.85 15.27 22.51
N ARG A 224 1.50 14.08 22.00
CA ARG A 224 2.41 13.27 21.17
C ARG A 224 2.77 13.98 19.86
N GLY A 225 1.82 14.70 19.29
CA GLY A 225 1.96 15.54 18.09
C GLY A 225 0.81 16.53 17.97
N MET A 226 0.79 17.36 16.92
CA MET A 226 -0.22 18.43 16.78
C MET A 226 -1.55 17.96 16.18
N GLU A 227 -1.67 16.70 15.74
CA GLU A 227 -2.90 16.20 15.10
C GLU A 227 -4.16 16.33 15.99
N PRO A 228 -4.14 16.02 17.30
CA PRO A 228 -5.26 16.29 18.20
C PRO A 228 -5.82 17.71 18.07
N PHE A 229 -4.93 18.72 18.09
CA PHE A 229 -5.35 20.11 17.93
C PHE A 229 -5.95 20.38 16.55
N GLN A 230 -5.29 19.93 15.49
CA GLN A 230 -5.74 20.14 14.12
C GLN A 230 -7.14 19.56 13.91
N TRP A 231 -7.38 18.35 14.40
CA TRP A 231 -8.65 17.65 14.23
C TRP A 231 -9.74 18.15 15.16
N PHE A 232 -9.42 18.47 16.42
CA PHE A 232 -10.40 19.07 17.33
C PHE A 232 -10.87 20.42 16.80
N LYS A 233 -9.94 21.25 16.30
CA LYS A 233 -10.27 22.51 15.63
C LYS A 233 -11.12 22.28 14.38
N TYR A 234 -10.74 21.30 13.54
CA TYR A 234 -11.49 20.95 12.33
C TYR A 234 -12.95 20.59 12.64
N VAL A 235 -13.18 19.74 13.64
CA VAL A 235 -14.52 19.33 14.05
C VAL A 235 -15.27 20.46 14.76
N HIS A 236 -14.59 21.22 15.63
CA HIS A 236 -15.17 22.35 16.35
C HIS A 236 -15.66 23.46 15.40
N GLU A 237 -14.90 23.73 14.33
CA GLU A 237 -15.29 24.70 13.28
C GLU A 237 -16.36 24.16 12.31
N GLY A 238 -16.90 22.96 12.52
CA GLY A 238 -17.95 22.38 11.68
C GLY A 238 -17.51 22.14 10.24
N LYS A 239 -16.22 21.80 10.02
CA LYS A 239 -15.71 21.51 8.68
C LYS A 239 -16.38 20.26 8.07
N PRO A 240 -16.40 20.14 6.73
CA PRO A 240 -17.06 19.02 6.07
C PRO A 240 -16.58 17.65 6.54
N MET A 241 -17.51 16.73 6.68
CA MET A 241 -17.25 15.32 6.96
C MET A 241 -17.96 14.49 5.90
N TYR A 242 -17.44 13.32 5.61
CA TYR A 242 -17.92 12.49 4.53
C TYR A 242 -18.63 11.23 5.06
N PRO A 243 -19.58 10.65 4.31
CA PRO A 243 -20.31 9.47 4.77
C PRO A 243 -19.38 8.26 4.86
N LEU A 244 -19.63 7.36 5.82
CA LEU A 244 -18.88 6.11 5.96
C LEU A 244 -18.90 5.24 4.70
N SER A 245 -19.95 5.37 3.88
CA SER A 245 -20.09 4.66 2.61
C SER A 245 -19.00 5.02 1.58
N MET A 246 -18.19 6.05 1.80
CA MET A 246 -17.01 6.31 0.97
C MET A 246 -15.90 5.27 1.17
N LEU A 247 -15.92 4.51 2.28
CA LEU A 247 -15.05 3.36 2.52
C LEU A 247 -15.85 2.07 2.44
N THR A 248 -15.69 1.38 1.32
CA THR A 248 -16.35 0.12 1.04
C THR A 248 -15.35 -0.95 0.61
N LEU A 249 -15.74 -2.21 0.69
CA LEU A 249 -14.92 -3.32 0.22
C LEU A 249 -14.85 -3.33 -1.31
N GLU A 250 -13.74 -3.83 -1.85
CA GLU A 250 -13.59 -4.01 -3.29
C GLU A 250 -14.74 -4.87 -3.86
N GLY A 251 -15.36 -4.39 -4.93
CA GLY A 251 -16.50 -5.07 -5.57
C GLY A 251 -17.86 -4.81 -4.92
N ALA A 252 -17.93 -4.04 -3.84
CA ALA A 252 -19.20 -3.53 -3.33
C ALA A 252 -19.82 -2.52 -4.34
N PRO A 253 -21.16 -2.46 -4.42
CA PRO A 253 -21.88 -1.65 -5.41
C PRO A 253 -21.70 -0.14 -5.26
#